data_AF-A0A2J0L5Q9-F1
#
_entry.id   AF-A0A2J0L5Q9-F1
#
_cell.length_a   1.000
_cell.length_b   1.000
_cell.length_c   1.000
_cell.angle_alpha   90.00
_cell.angle_beta   90.00
_cell.angle_gamma   90.00
#
_symmetry.space_group_name_H-M   'P 1'
#
loop_
_entity.id
_entity.type
_entity.pdbx_description
1 polymer ?
#
loop_
_entity_poly.entity_id
_entity_poly.type
_entity_poly.pdbx_seq_one_letter_code
_entity_poly.pdbx_strand_id
1 'polypeptide(L)'
;MMNKDWKNKLRKKFHRFFWHGYWTDPTVFFSFALALLANAGMWFAIWRIVKPTDQPMILHYNVYFGIDAIGDWRNVFLMPALALAFLLVNVVLSRFFYYKERLISYLFALMALVIQCLMAVGLGSVILINF
;
A
#
# COMPACT_ATOMS: atom_id res chain seq x y z
N MET A 1 12.31 40.15 -9.44
CA MET A 1 12.84 38.89 -10.02
C MET A 1 12.78 37.81 -8.96
N MET A 2 11.77 36.93 -9.03
CA MET A 2 11.45 35.96 -7.98
C MET A 2 12.43 34.77 -8.01
N ASN A 3 13.03 34.50 -6.85
CA ASN A 3 14.18 33.62 -6.68
C ASN A 3 13.92 32.18 -7.15
N LYS A 4 14.65 31.73 -8.19
CA LYS A 4 14.60 30.37 -8.75
C LYS A 4 15.36 29.32 -7.91
N ASP A 5 16.04 29.72 -6.82
CA ASP A 5 16.89 28.83 -6.01
C ASP A 5 16.13 27.73 -5.28
N TRP A 6 14.86 27.95 -4.91
CA TRP A 6 14.08 26.95 -4.19
C TRP A 6 13.79 25.70 -5.03
N LYS A 7 13.47 25.89 -6.32
CA LYS A 7 13.27 24.78 -7.27
C LYS A 7 14.55 23.96 -7.44
N ASN A 8 15.71 24.61 -7.48
CA ASN A 8 17.00 23.94 -7.62
C ASN A 8 17.41 23.18 -6.35
N LYS A 9 17.11 23.70 -5.15
CA LYS A 9 17.30 22.98 -3.88
C LYS A 9 16.40 21.75 -3.79
N LEU A 10 15.11 21.87 -4.14
CA LEU A 10 14.18 20.75 -4.17
C LEU A 10 14.62 19.66 -5.13
N ARG A 11 15.00 20.05 -6.35
CA ARG A 11 15.48 19.11 -7.39
C ARG A 11 16.75 18.39 -6.96
N LYS A 12 17.71 19.08 -6.33
CA LYS A 12 18.93 18.44 -5.78
C LYS A 12 18.61 17.51 -4.60
N LYS A 13 17.63 17.86 -3.77
CA LYS A 13 17.16 17.00 -2.66
C LYS A 13 16.45 15.75 -3.20
N PHE A 14 15.68 15.87 -4.28
CA PHE A 14 15.04 14.76 -5.00
C PHE A 14 16.05 13.86 -5.74
N HIS A 15 17.08 14.44 -6.36
CA HIS A 15 18.12 13.63 -7.01
C HIS A 15 18.93 12.83 -5.97
N ARG A 16 19.28 13.45 -4.84
CA ARG A 16 19.82 12.71 -3.69
C ARG A 16 18.81 11.69 -3.16
N PHE A 17 17.52 11.97 -3.23
CA PHE A 17 16.46 11.03 -2.89
C PHE A 17 16.45 9.81 -3.83
N PHE A 18 16.85 9.88 -5.10
CA PHE A 18 16.85 8.67 -5.95
C PHE A 18 18.18 7.89 -5.95
N TRP A 19 19.31 8.52 -5.62
CA TRP A 19 20.65 7.92 -5.76
C TRP A 19 21.31 7.60 -4.42
N HIS A 20 20.92 6.51 -3.79
CA HIS A 20 21.48 6.06 -2.52
C HIS A 20 21.40 4.52 -2.42
N GLY A 21 22.39 3.89 -1.79
CA GLY A 21 22.54 2.42 -1.66
C GLY A 21 21.38 1.66 -0.99
N TYR A 22 20.34 2.38 -0.56
CA TYR A 22 19.07 1.83 -0.10
C TYR A 22 18.37 0.97 -1.17
N TRP A 23 18.31 1.44 -2.42
CA TRP A 23 17.65 0.70 -3.51
C TRP A 23 18.47 -0.46 -4.05
N THR A 24 19.76 -0.53 -3.70
CA THR A 24 20.63 -1.64 -4.10
C THR A 24 20.56 -2.83 -3.14
N ASP A 25 19.95 -2.68 -1.96
CA ASP A 25 19.78 -3.81 -1.06
C ASP A 25 18.66 -4.75 -1.56
N PRO A 26 18.99 -6.01 -1.87
CA PRO A 26 18.06 -6.93 -2.52
C PRO A 26 16.85 -7.19 -1.63
N THR A 27 17.04 -7.38 -0.33
CA THR A 27 15.94 -7.69 0.60
C THR A 27 14.89 -6.58 0.64
N VAL A 28 15.32 -5.33 0.78
CA VAL A 28 14.43 -4.16 0.82
C VAL A 28 13.70 -4.00 -0.51
N PHE A 29 14.46 -4.12 -1.61
CA PHE A 29 13.91 -4.00 -2.94
C PHE A 29 12.84 -5.06 -3.23
N PHE A 30 13.14 -6.35 -2.97
CA PHE A 30 12.20 -7.44 -3.19
C PHE A 30 10.96 -7.32 -2.30
N SER A 31 11.10 -6.94 -1.03
CA SER A 31 9.94 -6.72 -0.15
C SER A 31 9.00 -5.66 -0.69
N PHE A 32 9.51 -4.50 -1.13
CA PHE A 32 8.66 -3.45 -1.68
C PHE A 32 8.13 -3.75 -3.07
N ALA A 33 8.92 -4.41 -3.92
CA ALA A 33 8.46 -4.84 -5.24
C ALA A 33 7.29 -5.82 -5.10
N LEU A 34 7.41 -6.82 -4.23
CA LEU A 34 6.35 -7.79 -3.98
C LEU A 34 5.13 -7.15 -3.30
N ALA A 35 5.34 -6.24 -2.36
CA ALA A 35 4.27 -5.46 -1.72
C ALA A 35 3.49 -4.61 -2.75
N LEU A 36 4.20 -4.01 -3.71
CA LEU A 36 3.60 -3.21 -4.77
C LEU A 36 2.85 -4.08 -5.79
N LEU A 37 3.40 -5.25 -6.13
CA LEU A 37 2.72 -6.24 -6.97
C LEU A 37 1.44 -6.77 -6.31
N ALA A 38 1.48 -7.06 -5.01
CA ALA A 38 0.30 -7.46 -4.25
C ALA A 38 -0.77 -6.35 -4.27
N ASN A 39 -0.37 -5.09 -4.09
CA ASN A 39 -1.30 -3.96 -4.18
C ASN A 39 -1.90 -3.80 -5.58
N ALA A 40 -1.09 -3.89 -6.63
CA ALA A 40 -1.56 -3.85 -8.01
C ALA A 40 -2.50 -5.02 -8.32
N GLY A 41 -2.21 -6.21 -7.79
CA GLY A 41 -3.07 -7.39 -7.86
C GLY A 41 -4.44 -7.15 -7.21
N MET A 42 -4.50 -6.47 -6.06
CA MET A 42 -5.76 -6.08 -5.43
C MET A 42 -6.58 -5.13 -6.31
N TRP A 43 -5.94 -4.09 -6.87
CA TRP A 43 -6.61 -3.18 -7.81
C TRP A 43 -7.15 -3.91 -9.03
N PHE A 44 -6.35 -4.81 -9.60
CA PHE A 44 -6.75 -5.61 -10.75
C PHE A 44 -7.90 -6.56 -10.42
N ALA A 45 -7.88 -7.23 -9.27
CA ALA A 45 -8.95 -8.12 -8.83
C ALA A 45 -10.27 -7.36 -8.68
N ILE A 46 -10.26 -6.20 -8.02
CA ILE A 46 -11.46 -5.36 -7.86
C ILE A 46 -11.98 -4.93 -9.23
N TRP A 47 -11.09 -4.43 -10.10
CA TRP A 47 -11.49 -3.96 -11.43
C TRP A 47 -12.12 -5.06 -12.30
N ARG A 48 -11.72 -6.32 -12.11
CA ARG A 48 -12.26 -7.46 -12.88
C ARG A 48 -13.56 -8.02 -12.30
N ILE A 49 -13.72 -8.00 -10.98
CA ILE A 49 -14.80 -8.71 -10.28
C ILE A 49 -15.92 -7.76 -9.86
N VAL A 50 -15.57 -6.60 -9.29
CA VAL A 50 -16.55 -5.63 -8.78
C VAL A 50 -17.18 -4.87 -9.95
N LYS A 51 -18.45 -5.14 -10.21
CA LYS A 51 -19.26 -4.42 -11.18
C LYS A 51 -20.05 -3.29 -10.49
N PRO A 52 -20.26 -2.14 -11.16
CA PRO A 52 -21.15 -1.10 -10.65
C PRO A 52 -22.54 -1.68 -10.41
N THR A 53 -23.05 -1.50 -9.20
CA THR A 53 -24.38 -1.95 -8.80
C THR A 53 -24.97 -0.93 -7.83
N ASP A 54 -26.29 -0.74 -7.88
CA ASP A 54 -27.00 0.12 -6.93
C ASP A 54 -27.39 -0.66 -5.66
N GLN A 55 -27.08 -1.96 -5.61
CA GLN A 55 -27.36 -2.81 -4.46
C GLN A 55 -26.29 -2.64 -3.37
N PRO A 56 -26.70 -2.63 -2.08
CA PRO A 56 -25.76 -2.55 -0.98
C PRO A 56 -24.82 -3.76 -0.94
N MET A 57 -23.51 -3.50 -0.79
CA MET A 57 -22.48 -4.52 -0.63
C MET A 57 -22.11 -4.73 0.83
N ILE A 58 -21.87 -5.99 1.18
CA ILE A 58 -21.36 -6.39 2.49
C ILE A 58 -19.86 -6.11 2.54
N LEU A 59 -19.45 -5.11 3.31
CA LEU A 59 -18.03 -4.74 3.44
C LEU A 59 -17.33 -5.52 4.56
N HIS A 60 -18.08 -6.00 5.55
CA HIS A 60 -17.55 -6.81 6.63
C HIS A 60 -18.62 -7.77 7.15
N TYR A 61 -18.15 -8.95 7.54
CA TYR A 61 -18.98 -10.03 8.07
C TYR A 61 -18.28 -10.64 9.27
N ASN A 62 -19.00 -10.77 10.37
CA ASN A 62 -18.57 -11.44 11.58
C ASN A 62 -19.34 -12.75 11.75
N VAL A 63 -18.65 -13.84 12.06
CA VAL A 63 -19.29 -15.15 12.29
C VAL A 63 -20.28 -15.11 13.46
N TYR A 64 -20.05 -14.27 14.47
CA TYR A 64 -20.91 -14.15 15.65
C TYR A 64 -22.06 -13.16 15.47
N PHE A 65 -21.83 -12.03 14.78
CA PHE A 65 -22.79 -10.93 14.69
C PHE A 65 -23.46 -10.79 13.31
N GLY A 66 -23.01 -11.57 12.31
CA GLY A 66 -23.47 -11.46 10.93
C GLY A 66 -22.86 -10.24 10.22
N ILE A 67 -23.65 -9.60 9.36
CA ILE A 67 -23.24 -8.41 8.60
C ILE A 67 -23.21 -7.20 9.54
N ASP A 68 -22.04 -6.60 9.72
CA ASP A 68 -21.84 -5.42 10.60
C ASP A 68 -21.44 -4.16 9.82
N ALA A 69 -20.98 -4.28 8.57
CA ALA A 69 -20.69 -3.15 7.69
C ALA A 69 -21.25 -3.36 6.28
N ILE A 70 -22.04 -2.38 5.82
CA ILE A 70 -22.64 -2.34 4.49
C ILE A 70 -22.25 -1.02 3.83
N GLY A 71 -21.97 -1.03 2.53
CA GLY A 71 -21.70 0.20 1.79
C GLY A 71 -21.84 0.04 0.28
N ASP A 72 -21.43 1.09 -0.43
CA ASP A 72 -21.43 1.14 -1.89
C ASP A 72 -20.26 0.34 -2.48
N TRP A 73 -20.38 -0.12 -3.72
CA TRP A 73 -19.33 -0.85 -4.45
C TRP A 73 -18.01 -0.07 -4.52
N ARG A 74 -18.10 1.26 -4.47
CA ARG A 74 -16.95 2.17 -4.44
C ARG A 74 -16.11 2.03 -3.17
N ASN A 75 -16.73 1.65 -2.06
CA ASN A 75 -16.03 1.54 -0.78
C ASN A 75 -15.03 0.38 -0.75
N VAL A 76 -15.19 -0.62 -1.63
CA VAL A 76 -14.23 -1.72 -1.79
C VAL A 76 -12.87 -1.21 -2.26
N PHE A 77 -12.82 -0.11 -3.02
CA PHE A 77 -11.58 0.53 -3.46
C PHE A 77 -10.82 1.25 -2.33
N LEU A 78 -11.44 1.47 -1.18
CA LEU A 78 -10.75 2.06 -0.03
C LEU A 78 -9.71 1.11 0.56
N MET A 79 -9.94 -0.21 0.54
CA MET A 79 -8.97 -1.20 1.01
C MET A 79 -7.61 -1.13 0.28
N PRO A 80 -7.53 -1.27 -1.05
CA PRO A 80 -6.25 -1.19 -1.76
C PRO A 80 -5.64 0.21 -1.70
N ALA A 81 -6.45 1.27 -1.62
CA ALA A 81 -5.97 2.65 -1.45
C ALA A 81 -5.30 2.85 -0.07
N LEU A 82 -5.91 2.37 1.02
CA LEU A 82 -5.32 2.39 2.35
C LEU A 82 -4.07 1.53 2.42
N ALA A 83 -4.09 0.33 1.83
CA ALA A 83 -2.91 -0.52 1.74
C ALA A 83 -1.75 0.19 1.02
N LEU A 84 -2.03 0.92 -0.06
CA LEU A 84 -1.04 1.73 -0.77
C LEU A 84 -0.50 2.88 0.10
N ALA A 85 -1.36 3.56 0.87
CA ALA A 85 -0.93 4.58 1.81
C ALA A 85 0.01 4.01 2.88
N PHE A 86 -0.32 2.85 3.46
CA PHE A 86 0.57 2.16 4.40
C PHE A 86 1.90 1.77 3.76
N LEU A 87 1.91 1.29 2.51
CA LEU A 87 3.14 0.97 1.79
C LEU A 87 4.02 2.22 1.65
N LEU A 88 3.45 3.35 1.23
CA LEU A 88 4.21 4.60 1.08
C LEU A 88 4.81 5.06 2.41
N VAL A 89 4.04 5.00 3.49
CA VAL A 89 4.52 5.33 4.84
C VAL A 89 5.68 4.43 5.25
N ASN A 90 5.56 3.12 5.04
CA ASN A 90 6.61 2.16 5.37
C ASN A 90 7.87 2.34 4.50
N VAL A 91 7.75 2.69 3.21
CA VAL A 91 8.90 3.04 2.36
C VAL A 91 9.64 4.25 2.90
N VAL A 92 8.91 5.31 3.28
CA VAL A 92 9.50 6.54 3.83
C VAL A 92 10.22 6.24 5.16
N LEU A 93 9.59 5.48 6.06
CA LEU A 93 10.16 5.08 7.35
C LEU A 93 11.39 4.17 7.17
N SER A 94 11.26 3.09 6.40
CA SER A 94 12.35 2.15 6.10
C SER A 94 13.59 2.89 5.63
N ARG A 95 13.40 3.82 4.69
CA ARG A 95 14.48 4.66 4.19
C ARG A 95 15.09 5.58 5.25
N PHE A 96 14.26 6.25 6.04
CA PHE A 96 14.75 7.19 7.07
C PHE A 96 15.65 6.47 8.09
N PHE A 97 15.32 5.23 8.41
CA PHE A 97 16.09 4.42 9.36
C PHE A 97 17.27 3.66 8.74
N TYR A 98 17.32 3.50 7.41
CA TYR A 98 18.38 2.74 6.75
C TYR A 98 19.82 3.16 7.11
N TYR A 99 20.07 4.47 7.22
CA TYR A 99 21.39 5.00 7.58
C TYR A 99 21.69 4.98 9.08
N LYS A 100 20.67 4.84 9.92
CA LYS A 100 20.82 4.77 11.37
C LYS A 100 20.97 3.32 11.81
N GLU A 101 20.03 2.47 11.40
CA GLU A 101 19.90 1.08 11.81
C GLU A 101 19.31 0.24 10.67
N ARG A 102 20.14 -0.60 10.05
CA ARG A 102 19.72 -1.44 8.92
C ARG A 102 18.62 -2.43 9.31
N LEU A 103 18.66 -2.97 10.53
CA LEU A 103 17.66 -3.90 11.04
C LEU A 103 16.25 -3.27 11.03
N ILE A 104 16.13 -2.02 11.47
CA ILE A 104 14.87 -1.29 11.51
C ILE A 104 14.34 -1.06 10.08
N SER A 105 15.24 -0.74 9.14
CA SER A 105 14.87 -0.60 7.72
C SER A 105 14.29 -1.88 7.13
N TYR A 106 14.90 -3.04 7.42
CA TYR A 106 14.39 -4.34 6.97
C TYR A 106 13.04 -4.67 7.61
N LEU A 107 12.87 -4.34 8.90
CA LEU A 107 11.61 -4.56 9.60
C LEU A 107 10.46 -3.76 8.97
N PHE A 108 10.67 -2.48 8.63
CA PHE A 108 9.67 -1.69 7.91
C PHE A 108 9.38 -2.22 6.49
N ALA A 109 10.39 -2.72 5.78
CA ALA A 109 10.18 -3.32 4.46
C ALA A 109 9.35 -4.62 4.55
N LEU A 110 9.65 -5.47 5.53
CA LEU A 110 8.88 -6.69 5.79
C LEU A 110 7.45 -6.37 6.26
N MET A 111 7.29 -5.39 7.15
CA MET A 111 5.97 -4.94 7.62
C MET A 111 5.11 -4.43 6.47
N ALA A 112 5.68 -3.69 5.51
CA ALA A 112 4.95 -3.27 4.32
C ALA A 112 4.40 -4.47 3.53
N LEU A 113 5.20 -5.52 3.37
CA LEU A 113 4.77 -6.75 2.71
C LEU A 113 3.64 -7.45 3.49
N VAL A 114 3.82 -7.63 4.79
CA VAL A 114 2.84 -8.30 5.66
C VAL A 114 1.50 -7.56 5.63
N ILE A 115 1.51 -6.22 5.72
CA ILE A 115 0.30 -5.41 5.63
C ILE A 115 -0.40 -5.60 4.29
N GLN A 116 0.34 -5.65 3.17
CA GLN A 116 -0.26 -5.90 1.85
C GLN A 116 -0.89 -7.29 1.75
N CYS A 117 -0.25 -8.32 2.29
CA CYS A 117 -0.81 -9.67 2.33
C CYS A 117 -2.10 -9.73 3.17
N LEU A 118 -2.10 -9.12 4.37
CA LEU A 118 -3.28 -9.07 5.22
C LEU A 118 -4.44 -8.31 4.57
N MET A 119 -4.14 -7.18 3.91
CA MET A 119 -5.13 -6.42 3.15
C MET A 119 -5.67 -7.22 1.96
N ALA A 120 -4.84 -7.99 1.26
CA ALA A 120 -5.26 -8.84 0.15
C ALA A 120 -6.18 -9.97 0.63
N VAL A 121 -5.88 -10.59 1.78
CA VAL A 121 -6.76 -11.59 2.39
C VAL A 121 -8.10 -10.96 2.77
N GLY A 122 -8.10 -9.80 3.44
CA GLY A 122 -9.32 -9.09 3.80
C GLY A 122 -10.18 -8.73 2.59
N LEU A 123 -9.56 -8.23 1.52
CA LEU A 123 -10.23 -7.96 0.26
C LEU A 123 -10.81 -9.24 -0.38
N GLY A 124 -10.05 -10.34 -0.35
CA GLY A 124 -10.50 -11.64 -0.83
C GLY A 124 -11.75 -12.11 -0.09
N SER A 125 -11.82 -11.91 1.22
CA SER A 125 -13.02 -12.21 2.01
C SER A 125 -14.23 -11.38 1.56
N VAL A 126 -14.05 -10.07 1.35
CA VAL A 126 -15.14 -9.20 0.86
C VAL A 126 -15.63 -9.66 -0.50
N ILE A 127 -14.72 -9.99 -1.41
CA ILE A 127 -15.08 -10.47 -2.75
C ILE A 127 -15.87 -11.78 -2.65
N LEU A 128 -15.40 -12.76 -1.87
CA LEU A 128 -16.02 -14.08 -1.72
C LEU A 128 -17.43 -14.02 -1.11
N ILE A 129 -17.70 -13.04 -0.25
CA ILE A 129 -19.02 -12.90 0.40
C ILE A 129 -20.05 -12.29 -0.56
N ASN A 130 -19.61 -11.42 -1.48
CA ASN A 130 -20.52 -10.68 -2.37
C ASN A 130 -20.69 -11.32 -3.76
N PHE A 131 -19.73 -12.14 -4.21
CA PHE A 131 -19.70 -12.73 -5.56
C PHE A 131 -19.30 -14.21 -5.53
#